data_AF-H8K4Q2-F1
#
_entry.id   AF-H8K4Q2-F1
#
_cell.length_a   1.000
_cell.length_b   1.000
_cell.length_c   1.000
_cell.angle_alpha   90.00
_cell.angle_beta   90.00
_cell.angle_gamma   90.00
#
_symmetry.space_group_name_H-M   'P 1'
#
loop_
_entity.id
_entity.type
_entity.pdbx_description
1 polymer ?
#
loop_
_entity_poly.entity_id
_entity_poly.type
_entity_poly.pdbx_seq_one_letter_code
_entity_poly.pdbx_strand_id
1 'polypeptide(L)' 'MINYIRCEAIMNLAGIVEVIPHLAERAYSVLKGLLLNKPYYNEDVKYAAAVSLINIINVRSFDKV' A
#
# COMPACT_ATOMS: atom_id res chain seq x y z
N MET A 1 -16.85 7.98 -5.59
CA MET A 1 -16.48 7.00 -6.63
C MET A 1 -14.97 7.01 -6.93
N ILE A 2 -14.36 8.14 -7.32
CA ILE A 2 -12.91 8.19 -7.64
C ILE A 2 -12.03 7.76 -6.45
N ASN A 3 -12.33 8.21 -5.22
CA ASN A 3 -11.54 7.82 -4.04
C ASN A 3 -11.75 6.34 -3.66
N TYR A 4 -12.93 5.79 -3.92
CA TYR A 4 -13.21 4.36 -3.70
C TYR A 4 -12.32 3.48 -4.58
N ILE A 5 -12.31 3.74 -5.90
CA ILE A 5 -11.46 2.99 -6.85
C ILE A 5 -9.97 3.12 -6.47
N ARG A 6 -9.53 4.31 -6.03
CA ARG A 6 -8.16 4.50 -5.54
C ARG A 6 -7.86 3.66 -4.30
N CYS A 7 -8.76 3.66 -3.31
CA CYS A 7 -8.57 2.87 -2.08
C CYS A 7 -8.50 1.37 -2.39
N GLU A 8 -9.37 0.85 -3.26
CA GLU A 8 -9.33 -0.54 -3.71
C GLU A 8 -8.00 -0.88 -4.40
N ALA A 9 -7.55 -0.02 -5.33
CA ALA A 9 -6.28 -0.21 -6.01
C ALA A 9 -5.08 -0.21 -5.04
N ILE A 10 -5.12 0.67 -4.03
CA ILE A 10 -4.09 0.77 -2.99
C ILE A 10 -4.05 -0.49 -2.13
N MET A 11 -5.20 -0.98 -1.67
CA MET A 11 -5.31 -2.19 -0.85
C MET A 11 -4.83 -3.44 -1.62
N ASN A 12 -5.13 -3.51 -2.91
CA ASN A 12 -4.70 -4.62 -3.77
C ASN A 12 -3.17 -4.69 -3.97
N LEU A 13 -2.43 -3.59 -3.77
CA LEU A 13 -0.97 -3.63 -3.84
C LEU A 13 -0.35 -4.58 -2.80
N ALA A 14 -0.96 -4.69 -1.61
CA ALA A 14 -0.49 -5.63 -0.60
C ALA A 14 -0.66 -7.08 -1.06
N GLY A 15 -1.81 -7.43 -1.66
CA GLY A 15 -2.05 -8.77 -2.20
C GLY A 15 -1.15 -9.10 -3.40
N ILE A 16 -0.85 -8.13 -4.26
CA ILE A 16 0.14 -8.31 -5.34
C ILE A 16 1.52 -8.62 -4.78
N VAL A 17 1.93 -7.95 -3.71
CA VAL A 17 3.22 -8.19 -3.06
C VAL A 17 3.29 -9.55 -2.39
N GLU A 18 2.18 -10.03 -1.83
CA GLU A 18 2.09 -11.38 -1.28
C GLU A 18 2.33 -12.46 -2.34
N VAL A 19 1.74 -12.30 -3.54
CA VAL A 19 1.94 -13.24 -4.66
C VAL A 19 3.26 -13.01 -5.39
N ILE A 20 3.76 -11.78 -5.40
CA ILE A 20 4.93 -11.35 -6.18
C ILE A 20 5.89 -10.53 -5.27
N PRO A 21 6.66 -11.18 -4.38
CA PRO A 21 7.43 -10.51 -3.32
C PRO A 21 8.47 -9.50 -3.81
N HIS A 22 9.03 -9.68 -5.01
CA HIS A 22 10.03 -8.76 -5.57
C HIS A 22 9.46 -7.37 -5.90
N LEU A 23 8.14 -7.21 -5.96
CA LEU A 23 7.49 -5.92 -6.16
C LEU A 23 7.35 -5.08 -4.87
N ALA A 24 7.67 -5.64 -3.71
CA ALA A 24 7.46 -5.00 -2.41
C ALA A 24 8.14 -3.63 -2.28
N GLU A 25 9.38 -3.45 -2.78
CA GLU A 25 10.05 -2.14 -2.72
C GLU A 25 9.32 -1.09 -3.56
N ARG A 26 8.82 -1.49 -4.74
CA ARG A 26 8.07 -0.63 -5.64
C ARG A 26 6.72 -0.24 -5.02
N ALA A 27 6.01 -1.21 -4.45
CA ALA A 27 4.76 -0.98 -3.74
C ALA A 27 4.98 -0.05 -2.54
N TYR A 28 6.02 -0.30 -1.73
CA TYR A 28 6.39 0.57 -0.60
C TYR A 28 6.63 2.02 -1.04
N SER A 29 7.37 2.24 -2.13
CA SER A 29 7.65 3.58 -2.65
C SER A 29 6.37 4.32 -3.04
N VAL A 30 5.45 3.65 -3.74
CA VAL A 30 4.14 4.22 -4.13
C VAL A 30 3.32 4.59 -2.90
N LEU A 31 3.15 3.65 -1.96
CA LEU A 31 2.32 3.84 -0.77
C LEU A 31 2.88 4.94 0.15
N LYS A 32 4.21 4.98 0.33
CA LYS A 32 4.88 6.05 1.07
C LYS A 32 4.63 7.42 0.43
N GLY A 33 4.69 7.51 -0.90
CA GLY A 33 4.37 8.73 -1.63
C GLY A 33 2.92 9.19 -1.41
N LEU A 34 1.96 8.26 -1.47
CA LEU A 34 0.54 8.55 -1.22
C LEU A 34 0.29 9.05 0.21
N LEU A 35 0.98 8.47 1.20
CA LEU A 35 0.85 8.83 2.60
C LEU A 35 1.44 10.21 2.93
N LEU A 36 2.61 10.54 2.36
CA LEU A 36 3.39 11.72 2.74
C LEU A 36 3.12 12.95 1.85
N ASN A 37 2.60 12.77 0.63
CA ASN A 37 2.34 13.89 -0.26
C ASN A 37 1.11 14.69 0.18
N LYS A 38 1.35 15.87 0.76
CA LYS A 38 0.35 16.93 0.94
C LYS A 38 0.38 17.90 -0.25
N PRO A 39 -0.75 18.51 -0.67
CA PRO A 39 -2.12 18.40 -0.13
C PRO A 39 -3.07 17.54 -0.98
N TYR A 40 -2.57 16.75 -1.93
CA TYR A 40 -3.38 16.21 -3.04
C TYR A 40 -4.30 15.02 -2.71
N TYR A 41 -4.04 14.27 -1.64
CA TYR A 41 -4.82 13.06 -1.33
C TYR A 41 -5.67 13.24 -0.07
N ASN A 42 -6.91 12.75 -0.14
CA ASN A 42 -7.85 12.77 0.98
C ASN A 42 -7.44 11.75 2.07
N GLU A 43 -8.08 11.85 3.23
CA GLU A 43 -7.76 10.98 4.37
C GLU A 43 -8.01 9.49 4.09
N ASP A 44 -9.01 9.14 3.28
CA ASP A 44 -9.27 7.73 2.90
C ASP A 44 -8.10 7.11 2.15
N VAL A 45 -7.53 7.84 1.18
CA VAL A 45 -6.37 7.38 0.39
C VAL A 45 -5.16 7.21 1.28
N LYS A 46 -4.94 8.12 2.24
CA LYS A 46 -3.84 8.00 3.22
C LYS A 46 -4.04 6.82 4.15
N TYR A 47 -5.27 6.60 4.62
CA TYR A 47 -5.62 5.46 5.45
C TYR A 47 -5.35 4.14 4.70
N ALA A 48 -5.86 4.01 3.47
CA ALA A 48 -5.61 2.83 2.64
C ALA A 48 -4.11 2.60 2.42
N ALA A 49 -3.35 3.68 2.19
CA ALA A 49 -1.90 3.58 2.00
C ALA A 49 -1.18 3.10 3.26
N ALA A 50 -1.57 3.60 4.44
CA ALA A 50 -1.02 3.16 5.72
C ALA A 50 -1.31 1.68 6.01
N VAL A 51 -2.57 1.24 5.81
CA VAL A 51 -2.97 -0.17 6.01
C VAL A 51 -2.19 -1.09 5.06
N SER A 52 -2.07 -0.72 3.80
CA SER A 52 -1.35 -1.52 2.80
C SER A 52 0.15 -1.65 3.12
N LEU A 53 0.77 -0.58 3.66
CA LEU A 53 2.16 -0.62 4.13
C LEU A 53 2.34 -1.62 5.28
N ILE A 54 1.43 -1.61 6.25
CA ILE A 54 1.45 -2.56 7.38
C ILE A 54 1.35 -4.00 6.86
N ASN A 55 0.44 -4.26 5.91
CA ASN A 55 0.27 -5.60 5.33
C ASN A 55 1.53 -6.07 4.61
N ILE A 56 2.19 -5.22 3.82
CA ILE A 56 3.45 -5.56 3.14
C ILE A 56 4.56 -5.89 4.15
N ILE A 57 4.66 -5.13 5.25
CA ILE A 57 5.65 -5.39 6.30
C ILE A 57 5.38 -6.73 6.97
N ASN A 58 4.11 -7.04 7.25
CA ASN A 58 3.71 -8.30 7.88
C ASN A 58 4.03 -9.50 6.98
N VAL A 59 3.68 -9.46 5.70
CA VAL A 59 4.02 -10.52 4.72
C VAL A 59 5.53 -10.81 4.74
N ARG A 60 6.36 -9.77 4.62
CA ARG A 60 7.83 -9.91 4.67
C ARG A 60 8.38 -10.40 6.02
N SER A 61 7.63 -10.21 7.11
CA SER A 61 8.03 -10.69 8.44
C SER A 61 7.79 -12.20 8.60
N PHE A 62 6.80 -12.76 7.91
CA PHE A 62 6.49 -14.19 7.95
C PHE A 62 7.40 -15.02 7.04
N ASP A 63 7.93 -14.45 5.95
CA ASP A 63 8.92 -15.12 5.08
C ASP A 63 10.30 -15.32 5.73
N LYS A 64 10.52 -14.79 6.94
CA LYS A 64 11.80 -14.87 7.68
C LYS A 64 11.87 -16.00 8.71
N VAL A 65 10.87 -16.89 8.77
CA VAL A 65 10.78 -17.99 9.74
C VAL A 65 11.10 -19.32 9.09
#